data_AF-A0A382MYG9-F1
#
_entry.id   AF-A0A382MYG9-F1
#
_cell.length_a   1.000
_cell.length_b   1.000
_cell.length_c   1.000
_cell.angle_alpha   90.00
_cell.angle_beta   90.00
_cell.angle_gamma   90.00
#
_symmetry.space_group_name_H-M   'P 1'
#
loop_
_entity.id
_entity.type
_entity.pdbx_description
1 polymer ?
#
loop_
_entity_poly.entity_id
_entity_poly.type
_entity_poly.pdbx_seq_one_letter_code
_entity_poly.pdbx_strand_id
1 'polypeptide(L)' 'MPESVRILGIDPGSRFTGYAVIDVFGADVNVVAYGVLKLPQKKPV' A
#
# COMPACT_ATOMS: atom_id res chain seq x y z
N MET A 1 21.44 12.28 9.35
CA MET A 1 20.71 11.87 8.13
C MET A 1 19.24 11.95 8.48
N PRO A 2 18.38 12.62 7.67
CA PRO A 2 16.96 12.61 7.98
C PRO A 2 16.47 11.15 7.99
N GLU A 3 15.79 10.78 9.06
CA GLU A 3 15.17 9.46 9.19
C GLU A 3 14.09 9.33 8.12
N SER A 4 14.10 8.21 7.39
CA SER A 4 13.08 7.95 6.38
C SER A 4 11.82 7.40 7.03
N VAL A 5 10.67 7.88 6.60
CA VAL A 5 9.37 7.33 7.02
C VAL A 5 8.84 6.44 5.91
N ARG A 6 8.64 5.16 6.21
CA ARG A 6 7.95 4.23 5.30
C ARG A 6 6.45 4.29 5.55
N ILE A 7 5.68 4.57 4.51
CA ILE A 7 4.22 4.70 4.56
C ILE A 7 3.58 3.60 3.71
N LEU A 8 2.57 2.93 4.27
CA LEU A 8 1.70 2.00 3.57
C LEU A 8 0.33 2.65 3.37
N GLY A 9 0.01 2.99 2.12
CA GLY A 9 -1.34 3.37 1.71
C GLY A 9 -2.15 2.14 1.33
N ILE A 10 -3.39 2.05 1.81
CA ILE A 10 -4.32 0.96 1.51
C ILE A 10 -5.62 1.54 0.94
N ASP A 11 -6.07 0.99 -0.19
CA ASP A 11 -7.38 1.24 -0.79
C ASP A 11 -8.21 -0.06 -0.72
N PRO A 12 -9.02 -0.25 0.34
CA PRO A 12 -9.69 -1.51 0.59
C PRO A 12 -10.88 -1.72 -0.36
N GLY A 13 -11.00 -2.94 -0.88
CA GLY A 13 -12.15 -3.35 -1.68
C GLY A 13 -12.47 -4.83 -1.50
N SER A 14 -13.74 -5.18 -1.69
CA SER A 14 -14.28 -6.53 -1.39
C SER A 14 -13.71 -7.65 -2.26
N ARG A 15 -13.20 -7.30 -3.45
CA ARG A 15 -12.57 -8.24 -4.40
C ARG A 15 -11.12 -7.89 -4.71
N PHE A 16 -10.79 -6.60 -4.68
CA PHE A 16 -9.50 -6.05 -5.05
C PHE A 16 -9.14 -4.98 -4.02
N THR A 17 -7.99 -5.11 -3.38
CA THR A 17 -7.45 -4.10 -2.45
C THR A 17 -6.19 -3.53 -3.05
N GLY A 18 -6.20 -2.23 -3.35
CA GLY A 18 -5.01 -1.51 -3.80
C GLY A 18 -4.06 -1.24 -2.63
N TYR A 19 -2.75 -1.24 -2.90
CA TYR A 19 -1.76 -0.78 -1.94
C TYR A 19 -0.62 -0.03 -2.62
N ALA A 20 0.01 0.87 -1.86
CA ALA A 20 1.26 1.50 -2.23
C ALA A 20 2.16 1.64 -0.99
N VAL A 21 3.45 1.40 -1.18
CA VAL A 21 4.51 1.62 -0.20
C VAL A 21 5.43 2.70 -0.74
N ILE A 22 5.64 3.75 0.05
CA ILE A 22 6.55 4.84 -0.27
C ILE A 22 7.51 5.08 0.89
N ASP A 23 8.71 5.56 0.56
CA ASP A 23 9.65 6.13 1.53
C ASP A 23 9.66 7.65 1.39
N VAL A 24 9.48 8.36 2.49
CA VAL A 24 9.48 9.82 2.56
C VAL A 24 10.75 10.31 3.25
N PHE A 25 11.48 11.20 2.60
CA PHE A 25 12.69 11.85 3.09
C PHE A 25 12.49 13.38 3.07
N GLY A 26 11.93 13.93 4.14
CA GLY A 26 11.54 15.34 4.14
C GLY A 26 10.46 15.63 3.09
N ALA A 27 10.82 16.35 2.03
CA ALA A 27 9.92 16.66 0.91
C ALA A 27 10.00 15.64 -0.25
N ASP A 28 11.02 14.78 -0.26
CA ASP A 28 11.22 13.79 -1.32
C ASP A 28 10.39 12.53 -1.05
N VAL A 29 9.80 11.98 -2.11
CA VAL A 29 8.98 10.77 -2.06
C VAL A 29 9.51 9.75 -3.07
N ASN A 30 9.82 8.55 -2.59
CA ASN A 30 10.28 7.44 -3.42
C ASN A 30 9.25 6.31 -3.39
N VAL A 31 8.89 5.80 -4.57
CA VAL A 31 8.01 4.62 -4.68
C VAL A 31 8.83 3.36 -4.41
N VAL A 32 8.37 2.54 -3.47
CA VAL A 32 9.01 1.26 -3.13
C VAL A 32 8.30 0.11 -3.83
N ALA A 33 6.98 0.05 -3.68
CA ALA A 33 6.14 -0.98 -4.29
C ALA A 33 4.70 -0.48 -4.38
N TYR A 34 3.96 -1.01 -5.34
CA TYR A 34 2.52 -0.81 -5.41
C TYR A 34 1.89 -2.02 -6.10
N GLY A 35 0.60 -2.21 -5.90
CA GLY A 35 -0.11 -3.30 -6.54
C GLY A 35 -1.55 -3.41 -6.12
N VAL A 36 -2.18 -4.49 -6.59
CA VAL A 36 -3.55 -4.85 -6.27
C VAL A 36 -3.58 -6.27 -5.76
N LEU A 37 -4.07 -6.46 -4.54
CA LEU A 37 -4.34 -7.77 -3.97
C LEU A 37 -5.72 -8.23 -4.43
N LYS A 38 -5.77 -9.35 -5.16
CA LYS A 38 -7.04 -10.02 -5.50
C LYS A 38 -7.44 -10.92 -4.33
N LEU A 39 -8.53 -10.56 -3.64
CA LEU A 39 -9.01 -11.27 -2.46
C LEU A 39 -9.88 -12.47 -2.86
N PRO A 40 -9.79 -13.59 -2.14
CA PRO A 40 -10.72 -14.71 -2.32
C PRO A 40 -12.14 -14.26 -1.98
N GLN A 41 -13.12 -14.69 -2.77
CA GLN A 41 -14.51 -14.45 -2.42
C GLN A 41 -14.84 -15.21 -1.14
N LYS A 42 -15.36 -14.49 -0.15
CA LYS A 42 -15.90 -15.10 1.05
C LYS A 42 -17.04 -16.02 0.63
N LYS A 43 -16.84 -17.34 0.78
CA LYS A 43 -17.94 -18.29 0.60
C LYS A 43 -18.99 -18.00 1.68
N PRO A 44 -20.29 -18.02 1.36
CA PRO A 44 -21.32 -17.99 2.38
C PRO A 44 -21.05 -19.12 3.37
N VAL A 45 -21.10 -18.78 4.66
CA VAL A 45 -21.07 -19.75 5.77
C VAL A 45 -22.43 -20.38 5.95
#